data_AF-A0A0H3CA47-F1
#
_entry.id   AF-A0A0H3CA47-F1
#
_cell.length_a   1.000
_cell.length_b   1.000
_cell.length_c   1.000
_cell.angle_alpha   90.00
_cell.angle_beta   90.00
_cell.angle_gamma   90.00
#
_symmetry.space_group_name_H-M   'P 1'
#
loop_
_entity.id
_entity.type
_entity.pdbx_description
1 polymer ?
#
loop_
_entity_poly.entity_id
_entity_poly.type
_entity_poly.pdbx_seq_one_letter_code
_entity_poly.pdbx_strand_id
1 'polypeptide(L)'
;MSEQTGTQARRQAIALRLLVASALVGAVGGAGLALLEEMGVTPPASFLGYALLALAPVMIVISVIYWRNIDEAAREAHKFAWFWGGSGSILLAAPLAMLVGDARLTALAGQHTPSEWFAIGVFSLLFVQLSAYSLVWAIWWLRQR
;
A
#
# COMPACT_ATOMS: atom_id res chain seq x y z
N MET A 1 -3.04 34.57 -17.63
CA MET A 1 -2.26 33.91 -16.55
C MET A 1 -3.13 33.48 -15.35
N SER A 2 -4.22 34.17 -15.00
CA SER A 2 -5.09 33.81 -13.86
C SER A 2 -5.94 32.54 -14.05
N GLU A 3 -6.32 32.17 -15.28
CA GLU A 3 -7.13 30.97 -15.52
C GLU A 3 -6.35 29.65 -15.41
N GLN A 4 -5.06 29.66 -15.80
CA GLN A 4 -4.18 28.50 -15.72
C GLN A 4 -3.86 28.12 -14.26
N THR A 5 -3.66 29.12 -13.40
CA THR A 5 -3.44 28.91 -11.96
C THR A 5 -4.69 28.37 -11.26
N GLY A 6 -5.89 28.87 -11.62
CA GLY A 6 -7.15 28.35 -11.07
C GLY A 6 -7.42 26.88 -11.42
N THR A 7 -7.07 26.47 -12.64
CA THR A 7 -7.23 25.08 -13.10
C THR A 7 -6.28 24.12 -12.37
N GLN A 8 -5.01 24.53 -12.18
CA GLN A 8 -4.01 23.72 -11.48
C GLN A 8 -4.36 23.55 -10.00
N ALA A 9 -4.76 24.62 -9.32
CA ALA A 9 -5.16 24.57 -7.91
C ALA A 9 -6.36 23.62 -7.69
N ARG A 10 -7.34 23.63 -8.60
CA ARG A 10 -8.49 22.71 -8.55
C ARG A 10 -8.06 21.24 -8.68
N ARG A 11 -7.13 20.93 -9.59
CA ARG A 11 -6.61 19.56 -9.76
C ARG A 11 -5.88 19.08 -8.53
N GLN A 12 -5.00 19.91 -7.95
CA GLN A 12 -4.29 19.58 -6.71
C GLN A 12 -5.25 19.37 -5.54
N ALA A 13 -6.31 20.18 -5.42
CA ALA A 13 -7.34 19.99 -4.39
C ALA A 13 -8.09 18.66 -4.55
N ILE A 14 -8.38 18.22 -5.78
CA ILE A 14 -8.97 16.89 -6.05
C ILE A 14 -8.01 15.79 -5.61
N ALA A 15 -6.74 15.86 -6.02
CA ALA A 15 -5.74 14.87 -5.65
C ALA A 15 -5.57 14.74 -4.13
N LEU A 16 -5.50 15.87 -3.41
CA LEU A 16 -5.42 15.89 -1.95
C LEU A 16 -6.66 15.26 -1.29
N ARG A 17 -7.86 15.61 -1.76
CA ARG A 17 -9.11 15.04 -1.24
C ARG A 17 -9.18 13.53 -1.42
N LEU A 18 -8.76 13.03 -2.59
CA LEU A 18 -8.71 11.60 -2.85
C LEU A 18 -7.69 10.87 -1.97
N LEU A 19 -6.53 11.48 -1.74
CA LEU A 19 -5.51 10.94 -0.84
C LEU A 19 -6.04 10.85 0.60
N VAL A 20 -6.62 11.93 1.11
CA VAL A 20 -7.21 11.98 2.46
C VAL A 20 -8.37 10.99 2.59
N ALA A 21 -9.27 10.94 1.60
CA ALA A 21 -10.39 9.99 1.62
C ALA A 21 -9.90 8.53 1.62
N SER A 22 -8.87 8.20 0.85
CA SER A 22 -8.28 6.86 0.83
C SER A 22 -7.65 6.49 2.17
N ALA A 23 -6.93 7.44 2.79
CA ALA A 23 -6.37 7.25 4.13
C ALA A 23 -7.46 7.05 5.20
N LEU A 24 -8.55 7.81 5.12
CA LEU A 24 -9.70 7.67 6.03
C LEU A 24 -10.40 6.33 5.87
N VAL A 25 -10.61 5.85 4.64
CA VAL A 25 -11.20 4.52 4.40
C VAL A 25 -10.33 3.43 5.02
N GLY A 26 -9.01 3.51 4.85
CA GLY A 26 -8.08 2.57 5.49
C GLY A 26 -8.12 2.64 7.02
N ALA A 27 -8.10 3.85 7.59
CA ALA A 27 -8.15 4.06 9.04
C ALA A 27 -9.46 3.55 9.66
N VAL A 28 -10.60 3.85 9.04
CA VAL A 28 -11.93 3.38 9.48
C VAL A 28 -12.03 1.86 9.35
N GLY A 29 -11.54 1.29 8.24
CA GLY A 29 -11.51 -0.16 8.06
C GLY A 29 -10.67 -0.87 9.13
N GLY A 30 -9.47 -0.36 9.41
CA GLY A 30 -8.58 -0.90 10.45
C GLY A 30 -9.18 -0.76 11.86
N ALA A 31 -9.69 0.42 12.21
CA ALA A 31 -10.34 0.65 13.50
C ALA A 31 -11.59 -0.23 13.67
N GLY A 32 -12.39 -0.41 12.61
CA GLY A 32 -13.55 -1.31 12.64
C GLY A 32 -13.18 -2.76 12.90
N LEU A 33 -12.10 -3.26 12.29
CA LEU A 33 -11.60 -4.62 12.55
C LEU A 33 -11.12 -4.78 13.99
N ALA A 34 -10.38 -3.81 14.53
CA ALA A 34 -9.92 -3.82 15.91
C ALA A 34 -11.09 -3.81 16.92
N LEU A 35 -12.13 -3.00 16.66
CA LEU A 35 -13.33 -2.96 17.51
C LEU A 35 -14.11 -4.27 17.48
N LEU A 36 -14.23 -4.92 16.31
CA LEU A 36 -14.88 -6.23 16.21
C LEU A 36 -14.15 -7.28 17.04
N GLU A 37 -12.82 -7.26 17.01
CA GLU A 37 -11.99 -8.15 17.83
C GLU A 37 -12.21 -7.90 19.33
N GLU A 38 -12.23 -6.64 19.79
CA GLU A 38 -12.53 -6.29 21.18
C GLU A 38 -13.94 -6.75 21.61
N MET A 39 -14.91 -6.77 20.69
CA MET A 39 -16.26 -7.26 20.93
C MET A 39 -16.38 -8.80 20.89
N GLY A 40 -15.28 -9.53 20.65
CA GLY A 40 -15.28 -10.98 20.50
C GLY A 40 -15.90 -11.47 19.19
N VAL A 41 -16.06 -10.58 18.21
CA VAL A 41 -16.57 -10.92 16.88
C VAL A 41 -15.39 -11.17 15.96
N THR A 42 -15.18 -12.43 15.58
CA THR A 42 -14.17 -12.84 14.60
C THR A 42 -14.82 -13.06 13.23
N PRO A 43 -14.62 -12.14 12.27
CA PRO A 43 -15.11 -12.34 10.92
C PRO A 43 -14.51 -13.62 10.32
N PRO A 44 -15.23 -14.33 9.43
CA PRO A 44 -14.65 -15.44 8.68
C PRO A 44 -13.36 -15.00 7.97
N ALA A 45 -12.36 -15.88 7.89
CA ALA A 45 -11.07 -15.56 7.29
C ALA A 45 -11.18 -15.02 5.84
N SER A 46 -12.22 -15.42 5.10
CA SER A 46 -12.50 -14.96 3.74
C SER A 46 -13.11 -13.56 3.66
N PHE A 47 -13.66 -13.03 4.75
CA PHE A 47 -14.35 -11.74 4.78
C PHE A 47 -13.45 -10.59 4.30
N LEU A 48 -12.22 -10.52 4.82
CA LEU A 48 -11.27 -9.48 4.43
C LEU A 48 -10.90 -9.59 2.94
N GLY A 49 -10.74 -10.81 2.44
CA GLY A 49 -10.48 -11.06 1.02
C GLY A 49 -11.60 -10.54 0.12
N TYR A 50 -12.86 -10.83 0.46
CA TYR A 50 -14.01 -10.33 -0.29
C TYR A 50 -14.19 -8.81 -0.17
N ALA A 51 -13.96 -8.24 1.01
CA ALA A 51 -14.02 -6.80 1.23
C ALA A 51 -12.98 -6.05 0.37
N LEU A 52 -11.73 -6.54 0.36
CA LEU A 52 -10.68 -5.98 -0.49
C LEU A 52 -10.98 -6.14 -1.98
N LEU A 53 -11.49 -7.31 -2.40
CA LEU A 53 -11.88 -7.56 -3.79
C LEU A 53 -13.00 -6.62 -4.24
N ALA A 54 -13.99 -6.36 -3.38
CA ALA A 54 -15.07 -5.42 -3.67
C ALA A 54 -14.59 -3.97 -3.74
N LEU A 55 -13.59 -3.60 -2.93
CA LEU A 55 -13.02 -2.25 -2.89
C LEU A 55 -12.04 -1.99 -4.05
N ALA A 56 -11.41 -3.04 -4.60
CA ALA A 56 -10.35 -2.91 -5.61
C ALA A 56 -10.74 -2.08 -6.86
N PRO A 57 -11.91 -2.26 -7.50
CA PRO A 57 -12.29 -1.46 -8.66
C PRO A 57 -12.40 0.04 -8.32
N VAL A 58 -12.93 0.36 -7.15
CA VAL A 58 -13.06 1.74 -6.67
C VAL A 58 -11.68 2.36 -6.46
N MET A 59 -10.76 1.62 -5.84
CA MET A 59 -9.38 2.08 -5.63
C MET A 59 -8.61 2.28 -6.93
N ILE A 60 -8.85 1.44 -7.95
CA ILE A 60 -8.27 1.62 -9.28
C ILE A 60 -8.76 2.93 -9.91
N VAL A 61 -10.07 3.17 -9.88
CA VAL A 61 -10.65 4.41 -10.42
C VAL A 61 -10.10 5.64 -9.69
N ILE A 62 -10.05 5.60 -8.35
CA ILE A 62 -9.46 6.68 -7.54
C ILE A 62 -8.00 6.92 -7.92
N SER A 63 -7.21 5.86 -8.10
CA SER A 63 -5.80 5.94 -8.49
C SER A 63 -5.62 6.58 -9.87
N VAL A 64 -6.47 6.22 -10.85
CA VAL A 64 -6.45 6.82 -12.19
C VAL A 64 -6.79 8.31 -12.12
N ILE A 65 -7.82 8.69 -11.34
CA ILE A 65 -8.19 10.10 -11.17
C ILE A 65 -7.05 10.86 -10.48
N TYR A 66 -6.49 10.32 -9.40
CA TYR A 66 -5.36 10.91 -8.69
C TYR A 66 -4.17 11.15 -9.63
N TRP A 67 -3.75 10.13 -10.40
CA TRP A 67 -2.62 10.20 -11.34
C TRP A 67 -2.78 11.29 -12.40
N ARG A 68 -4.01 11.51 -12.87
CA ARG A 68 -4.32 12.55 -13.87
C ARG A 68 -4.31 13.96 -13.30
N ASN A 69 -4.41 14.12 -11.98
CA ASN A 69 -4.56 15.42 -11.31
C ASN A 69 -3.29 15.90 -10.59
N ILE A 70 -2.34 15.01 -10.32
CA ILE A 70 -1.03 15.38 -9.76
C ILE A 70 -0.12 16.03 -10.80
N ASP A 71 0.82 16.85 -10.33
CA ASP A 71 1.83 17.48 -11.18
C ASP A 71 2.94 16.51 -11.60
N GLU A 72 3.81 16.98 -12.50
CA GLU A 72 4.87 16.13 -13.05
C GLU A 72 5.93 15.78 -12.00
N ALA A 73 6.24 16.71 -11.09
CA ALA A 73 7.19 16.46 -10.01
C ALA A 73 6.68 15.30 -9.12
N ALA A 74 5.41 15.33 -8.71
CA ALA A 74 4.80 14.24 -7.96
C ALA A 74 4.79 12.92 -8.75
N ARG A 75 4.54 12.94 -10.06
CA ARG A 75 4.61 11.72 -10.91
C ARG A 75 6.01 11.14 -10.95
N GLU A 76 7.04 11.97 -11.11
CA GLU A 76 8.43 11.51 -11.06
C GLU A 76 8.80 10.95 -9.68
N ALA A 77 8.34 11.58 -8.60
CA ALA A 77 8.52 11.06 -7.24
C ALA A 77 7.92 9.65 -7.09
N HIS A 78 6.68 9.45 -7.56
CA HIS A 78 6.01 8.15 -7.54
C HIS A 78 6.77 7.10 -8.35
N LYS A 79 7.19 7.43 -9.58
CA LYS A 79 7.94 6.50 -10.46
C LYS A 79 9.28 6.12 -9.84
N PHE A 80 10.03 7.11 -9.35
CA PHE A 80 11.33 6.90 -8.71
C PHE A 80 11.21 6.03 -7.46
N ALA A 81 10.26 6.35 -6.59
CA ALA A 81 10.00 5.59 -5.37
C ALA A 81 9.52 4.17 -5.65
N TRP A 82 8.67 3.98 -6.67
CA TRP A 82 8.23 2.65 -7.08
C TRP A 82 9.36 1.80 -7.64
N PHE A 83 10.21 2.37 -8.49
CA PHE A 83 11.35 1.64 -9.05
C PHE A 83 12.34 1.20 -7.97
N TRP A 84 12.78 2.12 -7.12
CA TRP A 84 13.84 1.83 -6.13
C TRP A 84 13.31 1.17 -4.87
N GLY A 85 12.24 1.70 -4.27
CA GLY A 85 11.64 1.12 -3.07
C GLY A 85 10.75 -0.08 -3.40
N GLY A 86 9.82 0.10 -4.34
CA GLY A 86 8.85 -0.92 -4.71
C GLY A 86 9.47 -2.18 -5.32
N SER A 87 10.13 -2.05 -6.47
CA SER A 87 10.75 -3.19 -7.16
C SER A 87 11.98 -3.72 -6.43
N GLY A 88 12.74 -2.84 -5.77
CA GLY A 88 13.88 -3.23 -4.94
C GLY A 88 13.48 -4.20 -3.82
N SER A 89 12.38 -3.93 -3.12
CA SER A 89 11.86 -4.85 -2.09
C SER A 89 11.46 -6.22 -2.64
N ILE A 90 10.84 -6.29 -3.82
CA ILE A 90 10.52 -7.57 -4.46
C ILE A 90 11.79 -8.37 -4.75
N LEU A 91 12.82 -7.71 -5.31
CA LEU A 91 14.10 -8.34 -5.60
C LEU A 91 14.76 -8.87 -4.32
N LEU A 92 14.71 -8.11 -3.22
CA LEU A 92 15.24 -8.53 -1.92
C LEU A 92 14.44 -9.65 -1.27
N ALA A 93 13.14 -9.77 -1.57
CA ALA A 93 12.31 -10.86 -1.08
C ALA A 93 12.49 -12.16 -1.87
N ALA A 94 12.91 -12.10 -3.13
CA ALA A 94 13.04 -13.28 -3.99
C ALA A 94 13.91 -14.42 -3.41
N PRO A 95 15.07 -14.16 -2.76
CA PRO A 95 15.85 -15.21 -2.11
C PRO A 95 15.13 -15.94 -0.97
N LEU A 96 14.14 -15.32 -0.32
CA LEU A 96 13.37 -15.95 0.76
C LEU A 96 12.57 -17.15 0.26
N ALA A 97 12.20 -17.17 -1.02
CA ALA A 97 11.55 -18.33 -1.63
C ALA A 97 12.44 -19.59 -1.61
N MET A 98 13.77 -19.43 -1.55
CA MET A 98 14.70 -20.54 -1.45
C MET A 98 14.73 -21.18 -0.06
N LEU A 99 14.14 -20.53 0.95
CA LEU A 99 14.03 -21.02 2.32
C LEU A 99 12.73 -21.81 2.57
N VAL A 100 11.90 -22.01 1.54
CA VAL A 100 10.65 -22.77 1.67
C VAL A 100 10.97 -24.21 2.07
N GLY A 101 10.37 -24.65 3.19
CA GLY A 101 10.61 -25.97 3.77
C GLY A 101 11.87 -26.06 4.65
N ASP A 102 12.63 -24.97 4.81
CA ASP A 102 13.78 -24.94 5.71
C ASP A 102 13.33 -24.90 7.18
N ALA A 103 13.94 -25.73 8.01
CA ALA A 103 13.63 -25.82 9.43
C ALA A 103 13.88 -24.51 10.18
N ARG A 104 14.82 -23.67 9.72
CA ARG A 104 15.11 -22.35 10.30
C ARG A 104 13.95 -21.38 10.09
N LEU A 105 13.27 -21.45 8.95
CA LEU A 105 12.10 -20.61 8.68
C LEU A 105 10.95 -20.96 9.62
N THR A 106 10.73 -22.27 9.83
CA THR A 106 9.77 -22.78 10.81
C THR A 106 10.16 -22.40 12.24
N ALA A 107 11.45 -22.45 12.59
CA ALA A 107 11.92 -22.05 13.91
C ALA A 107 11.72 -20.55 14.18
N LEU A 108 11.83 -19.71 13.14
CA LEU A 108 11.68 -18.26 13.26
C LEU A 108 10.20 -17.82 13.35
N ALA A 109 9.34 -18.37 12.49
CA ALA A 109 7.97 -17.88 12.34
C ALA A 109 6.90 -18.86 12.87
N GLY A 110 7.28 -20.07 13.29
CA GLY A 110 6.36 -21.11 13.75
C GLY A 110 5.88 -22.04 12.64
N GLN A 111 5.15 -23.08 13.02
CA GLN A 111 4.45 -23.94 12.06
C GLN A 111 3.13 -23.31 11.65
N HIS A 112 2.89 -23.29 10.34
CA HIS A 112 1.70 -22.72 9.71
C HIS A 112 1.22 -23.61 8.58
N THR A 113 -0.07 -23.54 8.29
CA THR A 113 -0.66 -24.16 7.10
C THR A 113 -0.15 -23.47 5.81
N PRO A 114 -0.23 -24.12 4.64
CA PRO A 114 0.20 -23.51 3.38
C PRO A 114 -0.47 -22.16 3.06
N SER A 115 -1.76 -22.02 3.40
CA SER A 115 -2.52 -20.77 3.22
C SER A 115 -2.04 -19.64 4.14
N GLU A 116 -1.68 -19.97 5.38
CA GLU A 116 -1.14 -19.00 6.35
C GLU A 116 0.25 -18.53 5.92
N TRP A 117 1.12 -19.44 5.47
CA TRP A 117 2.42 -19.08 4.90
C TRP A 117 2.31 -18.16 3.69
N PHE A 118 1.36 -18.44 2.79
CA PHE A 118 1.08 -17.58 1.65
C PHE A 118 0.64 -16.18 2.10
N ALA A 119 -0.30 -16.10 3.06
CA ALA A 119 -0.77 -14.82 3.58
C ALA A 119 0.38 -14.03 4.25
N ILE A 120 1.17 -14.66 5.12
CA ILE A 120 2.34 -14.07 5.77
C ILE A 120 3.31 -13.51 4.73
N GLY A 121 3.61 -14.28 3.68
CA GLY A 121 4.49 -13.84 2.59
C GLY A 121 3.95 -12.62 1.84
N VAL A 122 2.68 -12.64 1.44
CA VAL A 122 2.03 -11.53 0.74
C VAL A 122 2.01 -10.27 1.60
N PHE A 123 1.56 -10.35 2.86
CA PHE A 123 1.48 -9.19 3.73
C PHE A 123 2.85 -8.65 4.12
N SER A 124 3.83 -9.52 4.38
CA SER A 124 5.21 -9.10 4.67
C SER A 124 5.84 -8.40 3.47
N LEU A 125 5.66 -8.94 2.27
CA LEU A 125 6.14 -8.31 1.05
C LEU A 125 5.50 -6.94 0.82
N LEU A 126 4.17 -6.85 0.93
CA LEU A 126 3.45 -5.57 0.79
C LEU A 126 3.92 -4.55 1.83
N PHE A 127 4.10 -4.96 3.09
CA PHE A 127 4.56 -4.08 4.15
C PHE A 127 5.96 -3.55 3.88
N VAL A 128 6.92 -4.41 3.55
CA VAL A 128 8.29 -4.02 3.23
C VAL A 128 8.32 -3.13 2.00
N GLN A 129 7.55 -3.49 0.96
CA GLN A 129 7.46 -2.73 -0.27
C GLN A 129 6.92 -1.31 -0.05
N LEU A 130 5.82 -1.16 0.69
CA LEU A 130 5.23 0.14 1.01
C LEU A 130 6.13 0.97 1.92
N SER A 131 6.84 0.34 2.85
CA SER A 131 7.79 1.00 3.74
C SER A 131 9.00 1.54 2.96
N ALA A 132 9.61 0.71 2.13
CA ALA A 132 10.74 1.11 1.28
C ALA A 132 10.33 2.17 0.26
N TYR A 133 9.17 1.99 -0.39
CA TYR A 133 8.56 2.99 -1.26
C TYR A 133 8.42 4.35 -0.53
N SER A 134 7.83 4.36 0.66
CA SER A 134 7.58 5.58 1.43
C SER A 134 8.88 6.27 1.85
N LEU A 135 9.88 5.49 2.24
CA LEU A 135 11.21 5.99 2.58
C LEU A 135 11.88 6.65 1.38
N VAL A 136 11.92 5.97 0.23
CA VAL A 136 12.53 6.51 -0.98
C VAL A 136 11.79 7.74 -1.48
N TRP A 137 10.45 7.72 -1.42
CA TRP A 137 9.62 8.87 -1.74
C TRP A 137 9.93 10.08 -0.85
N ALA A 138 10.06 9.88 0.47
CA ALA A 138 10.43 10.94 1.40
C ALA A 138 11.83 11.49 1.13
N ILE A 139 12.81 10.61 0.87
CA ILE A 139 14.19 10.99 0.51
C ILE A 139 14.20 11.83 -0.77
N TRP A 140 13.41 11.47 -1.78
CA TRP A 140 13.32 12.23 -3.04
C TRP A 140 12.93 13.69 -2.79
N TRP A 141 11.92 13.93 -1.95
CA TRP A 141 11.52 15.29 -1.58
C TRP A 141 12.55 16.02 -0.73
N LEU A 142 13.24 15.32 0.19
CA LEU A 142 14.31 15.92 0.99
C LEU A 142 15.49 16.40 0.12
N ARG A 143 15.76 15.73 -1.01
CA ARG A 143 16.82 16.10 -1.96
C ARG A 143 16.43 17.24 -2.91
N GLN A 144 15.15 17.55 -3.02
CA GLN A 144 14.63 18.63 -3.87
C GLN A 144 14.34 19.93 -3.11
N ARG A 145 14.62 19.95 -1.81
CA ARG A 145 14.69 21.17 -1.01
C ARG A 145 16.04 21.86 -1.21
#